data_AF-A0A941GTX6-F1
#
_entry.id   AF-A0A941GTX6-F1
#
_cell.length_a   1.000
_cell.length_b   1.000
_cell.length_c   1.000
_cell.angle_alpha   90.00
_cell.angle_beta   90.00
_cell.angle_gamma   90.00
#
_symmetry.space_group_name_H-M   'P 1'
#
loop_
_entity.id
_entity.type
_entity.pdbx_description
1 polymer ?
#
loop_
_entity_poly.entity_id
_entity_poly.type
_entity_poly.pdbx_seq_one_letter_code
_entity_poly.pdbx_strand_id
1 'polypeptide(L)'
;MNEIIWMLRYFRQYLSPKRQLSLWRNNIKAWQRFWESYGSYKSMALDDEQPLLKNLYPCLGDDTAETVIEPTYFYQDCWAFEKIVNNRPQNHVDIGSHHKFVALLSKVVPVTMVDIRPLSLPLETLNFKKGSILELPFEDNSVESISSLCVVEHIGLGRYGDPLDPYGSEKAINELKRVLKPGGHLYFSVPVLGNKNITFFNAHRSFSETYIKTIFAECNILEKKYIYGRTYTNQEQNDKFGIGLYQIQKL
;
A
#
# COMPACT_ATOMS: atom_id res chain seq x y z
N MET A 1 -14.15 25.48 -17.11
CA MET A 1 -15.61 25.24 -17.20
C MET A 1 -15.94 23.75 -17.03
N ASN A 2 -15.12 22.86 -17.60
CA ASN A 2 -15.25 21.40 -17.45
C ASN A 2 -14.97 20.93 -16.00
N GLU A 3 -14.07 21.60 -15.30
CA GLU A 3 -13.66 21.32 -13.91
C GLU A 3 -14.81 21.57 -12.94
N ILE A 4 -15.52 22.69 -13.11
CA ILE A 4 -16.69 23.05 -12.29
C ILE A 4 -17.82 22.03 -12.49
N ILE A 5 -18.09 21.63 -13.74
CA ILE A 5 -19.09 20.60 -14.05
C ILE A 5 -18.69 19.25 -13.43
N TRP A 6 -17.41 18.89 -13.49
CA TRP A 6 -16.89 17.70 -12.83
C TRP A 6 -17.08 17.76 -11.31
N MET A 7 -16.74 18.89 -10.67
CA MET A 7 -16.93 19.08 -9.23
C MET A 7 -18.40 18.91 -8.83
N LEU A 8 -19.32 19.54 -9.57
CA LEU A 8 -20.76 19.42 -9.31
C LEU A 8 -21.24 17.96 -9.44
N ARG A 9 -20.75 17.22 -10.44
CA ARG A 9 -21.04 15.78 -10.59
C ARG A 9 -20.47 14.95 -9.45
N TYR A 10 -19.23 15.23 -9.04
CA TYR A 10 -18.56 14.56 -7.93
C TYR A 10 -19.34 14.74 -6.61
N PHE A 11 -19.70 15.98 -6.26
CA PHE A 11 -20.48 16.27 -5.06
C PHE A 11 -21.85 15.59 -5.09
N ARG A 12 -22.54 15.59 -6.24
CA ARG A 12 -23.84 14.92 -6.39
C ARG A 12 -23.75 13.41 -6.16
N GLN A 13 -22.67 12.76 -6.62
CA GLN A 13 -22.46 11.33 -6.40
C GLN A 13 -22.12 11.01 -4.94
N TYR A 14 -21.26 11.85 -4.33
CA TYR A 14 -20.83 11.69 -2.94
C TYR A 14 -22.00 11.85 -1.95
N LEU A 15 -22.90 12.81 -2.21
CA LEU A 15 -24.07 13.10 -1.38
C LEU A 15 -25.29 12.19 -1.67
N SER A 16 -25.13 11.11 -2.43
CA SER A 16 -26.28 10.29 -2.86
C SER A 16 -26.91 9.51 -1.68
N PRO A 17 -28.24 9.66 -1.44
CA PRO A 17 -28.94 9.01 -0.31
C PRO A 17 -28.90 7.48 -0.34
N LYS A 18 -28.77 6.87 -1.53
CA LYS A 18 -28.71 5.41 -1.72
C LYS A 18 -27.53 4.76 -0.99
N ARG A 19 -26.38 5.44 -0.93
CA ARG A 19 -25.18 4.93 -0.25
C ARG A 19 -25.37 4.95 1.27
N GLN A 20 -26.08 5.95 1.78
CA GLN A 20 -26.43 6.03 3.20
C GLN A 20 -27.45 4.94 3.57
N LEU A 21 -28.55 4.79 2.83
CA LEU A 21 -29.60 3.78 3.13
C LEU A 21 -29.08 2.34 3.29
N SER A 22 -28.09 1.92 2.50
CA SER A 22 -27.47 0.59 2.62
C SER A 22 -26.73 0.39 3.95
N LEU A 23 -25.99 1.40 4.41
CA LEU A 23 -25.26 1.37 5.68
C LEU A 23 -26.24 1.30 6.87
N TRP A 24 -27.37 2.01 6.77
CA TRP A 24 -28.39 2.04 7.81
C TRP A 24 -29.10 0.70 7.99
N ARG A 25 -29.44 0.00 6.90
CA ARG A 25 -30.11 -1.32 6.96
C ARG A 25 -29.24 -2.40 7.60
N ASN A 26 -27.94 -2.42 7.27
CA ASN A 26 -27.02 -3.40 7.84
C ASN A 26 -26.85 -3.20 9.36
N ASN A 27 -26.91 -1.94 9.83
CA ASN A 27 -26.84 -1.65 11.26
C ASN A 27 -28.04 -2.20 12.05
N ILE A 28 -29.25 -2.21 11.48
CA ILE A 28 -30.45 -2.68 12.22
C ILE A 28 -30.36 -4.17 12.55
N LYS A 29 -29.99 -5.00 11.57
CA LYS A 29 -29.86 -6.45 11.79
C LYS A 29 -28.75 -6.79 12.79
N ALA A 30 -27.62 -6.07 12.71
CA ALA A 30 -26.53 -6.26 13.65
C ALA A 30 -26.93 -5.89 15.08
N TRP A 31 -27.72 -4.81 15.26
CA TRP A 31 -28.27 -4.46 16.57
C TRP A 31 -29.26 -5.47 17.12
N GLN A 32 -30.15 -6.02 16.26
CA GLN A 32 -31.06 -7.10 16.67
C GLN A 32 -30.26 -8.29 17.21
N ARG A 33 -29.27 -8.73 16.44
CA ARG A 33 -28.36 -9.82 16.85
C ARG A 33 -27.63 -9.49 18.14
N PHE A 34 -27.11 -8.27 18.29
CA PHE A 34 -26.41 -7.85 19.51
C PHE A 34 -27.31 -8.00 20.75
N TRP A 35 -28.55 -7.51 20.70
CA TRP A 35 -29.46 -7.59 21.84
C TRP A 35 -29.98 -9.00 22.11
N GLU A 36 -30.21 -9.80 21.07
CA GLU A 36 -30.52 -11.23 21.19
C GLU A 36 -29.38 -12.00 21.87
N SER A 37 -28.15 -11.80 21.41
CA SER A 37 -26.94 -12.38 22.00
C SER A 37 -26.70 -11.89 23.41
N TYR A 38 -26.94 -10.61 23.70
CA TYR A 38 -26.83 -10.04 25.05
C TYR A 38 -27.83 -10.69 26.01
N GLY A 39 -29.10 -10.81 25.62
CA GLY A 39 -30.13 -11.48 26.41
C GLY A 39 -29.82 -12.95 26.65
N SER A 40 -29.34 -13.65 25.61
CA SER A 40 -28.92 -15.05 25.71
C SER A 40 -27.70 -15.22 26.61
N TYR A 41 -26.71 -14.32 26.53
CA TYR A 41 -25.55 -14.35 27.42
C TYR A 41 -25.96 -14.17 28.88
N LYS A 42 -26.85 -13.20 29.17
CA LYS A 42 -27.38 -12.96 30.50
C LYS A 42 -28.17 -14.15 31.08
N SER A 43 -28.85 -14.95 30.27
CA SER A 43 -29.56 -16.13 30.80
C SER A 43 -28.62 -17.30 31.11
N MET A 44 -27.42 -17.33 30.51
CA MET A 44 -26.41 -18.37 30.72
C MET A 44 -25.39 -18.01 31.82
N ALA A 45 -25.07 -16.72 31.98
CA ALA A 45 -24.04 -16.27 32.91
C ALA A 45 -24.48 -16.34 34.38
N LEU A 46 -23.56 -16.74 35.27
CA LEU A 46 -23.71 -16.59 36.72
C LEU A 46 -23.66 -15.11 37.12
N ASP A 47 -24.13 -14.77 38.31
CA ASP A 47 -24.29 -13.38 38.77
C ASP A 47 -22.99 -12.55 38.71
N ASP A 48 -21.84 -13.17 38.94
CA ASP A 48 -20.51 -12.54 38.89
C ASP A 48 -19.96 -12.35 37.48
N GLU A 49 -20.47 -13.08 36.49
CA GLU A 49 -20.12 -12.99 35.07
C GLU A 49 -21.12 -12.16 34.25
N GLN A 50 -22.16 -11.60 34.89
CA GLN A 50 -23.15 -10.77 34.21
C GLN A 50 -22.51 -9.46 33.69
N PRO A 51 -22.81 -9.05 32.44
CA PRO A 51 -22.22 -7.86 31.85
C PRO A 51 -22.83 -6.58 32.46
N LEU A 52 -21.96 -5.67 32.91
CA LEU A 52 -22.37 -4.34 33.35
C LEU A 52 -22.76 -3.49 32.14
N LEU A 53 -23.91 -2.80 32.21
CA LEU A 53 -24.41 -1.97 31.11
C LEU A 53 -23.39 -0.91 30.65
N LYS A 54 -22.66 -0.31 31.60
CA LYS A 54 -21.60 0.68 31.33
C LYS A 54 -20.40 0.14 30.54
N ASN A 55 -20.23 -1.18 30.48
CA ASN A 55 -19.12 -1.86 29.81
C ASN A 55 -19.55 -2.46 28.45
N LEU A 56 -20.79 -2.25 28.00
CA LEU A 56 -21.20 -2.74 26.69
C LEU A 56 -20.46 -2.02 25.57
N TYR A 57 -19.83 -2.80 24.70
CA TYR A 57 -19.08 -2.31 23.55
C TYR A 57 -19.52 -3.06 22.28
N PRO A 58 -20.54 -2.56 21.56
CA PRO A 58 -21.11 -3.27 20.41
C PRO A 58 -20.18 -3.29 19.18
N CYS A 59 -19.65 -4.47 18.85
CA CYS A 59 -18.84 -4.71 17.64
C CYS A 59 -19.71 -5.21 16.47
N LEU A 60 -20.59 -4.35 15.96
CA LEU A 60 -21.66 -4.74 15.03
C LEU A 60 -21.20 -5.17 13.63
N GLY A 61 -19.96 -4.85 13.26
CA GLY A 61 -19.41 -5.09 11.93
C GLY A 61 -18.60 -6.38 11.79
N ASP A 62 -18.31 -7.08 12.89
CA ASP A 62 -17.27 -8.11 12.91
C ASP A 62 -17.81 -9.51 12.58
N ASP A 63 -19.08 -9.77 12.90
CA ASP A 63 -19.77 -11.04 12.63
C ASP A 63 -20.12 -11.16 11.13
N THR A 64 -19.09 -11.54 10.37
CA THR A 64 -19.05 -11.69 8.93
C THR A 64 -18.72 -13.14 8.57
N ALA A 65 -19.15 -13.61 7.39
CA ALA A 65 -18.86 -14.98 6.94
C ALA A 65 -17.37 -15.20 6.61
N GLU A 66 -16.66 -14.13 6.25
CA GLU A 66 -15.23 -14.13 5.97
C GLU A 66 -14.58 -12.85 6.51
N THR A 67 -13.32 -12.95 6.93
CA THR A 67 -12.51 -11.76 7.21
C THR A 67 -12.15 -11.08 5.89
N VAL A 68 -12.66 -9.87 5.68
CA VAL A 68 -12.38 -9.10 4.46
C VAL A 68 -10.94 -8.60 4.47
N ILE A 69 -10.17 -9.02 3.46
CA ILE A 69 -8.78 -8.62 3.24
C ILE A 69 -8.70 -7.74 1.99
N GLU A 70 -8.00 -6.61 2.11
CA GLU A 70 -7.63 -5.76 0.97
C GLU A 70 -6.51 -6.47 0.18
N PRO A 71 -6.73 -6.86 -1.09
CA PRO A 71 -5.85 -7.77 -1.80
C PRO A 71 -4.51 -7.14 -2.21
N THR A 72 -4.46 -5.82 -2.43
CA THR A 72 -3.28 -5.15 -2.97
C THR A 72 -2.11 -5.21 -1.99
N TYR A 73 -2.27 -4.63 -0.81
CA TYR A 73 -1.24 -4.67 0.22
C TYR A 73 -1.02 -6.08 0.72
N PHE A 74 -2.06 -6.92 0.79
CA PHE A 74 -1.89 -8.31 1.21
C PHE A 74 -0.92 -9.09 0.31
N TYR A 75 -1.17 -9.13 -1.01
CA TYR A 75 -0.29 -9.87 -1.92
C TYR A 75 1.06 -9.19 -2.12
N GLN A 76 1.09 -7.86 -2.23
CA GLN A 76 2.33 -7.10 -2.40
C GLN A 76 3.27 -7.26 -1.20
N ASP A 77 2.75 -7.06 0.01
CA ASP A 77 3.57 -7.09 1.22
C ASP A 77 4.07 -8.52 1.47
N CYS A 78 3.23 -9.55 1.24
CA CYS A 78 3.65 -10.95 1.31
C CYS A 78 4.76 -11.28 0.31
N TRP A 79 4.59 -10.87 -0.96
CA TRP A 79 5.58 -11.09 -2.01
C TRP A 79 6.92 -10.42 -1.68
N ALA A 80 6.90 -9.12 -1.35
CA ALA A 80 8.13 -8.40 -1.05
C ALA A 80 8.82 -8.97 0.19
N PHE A 81 8.05 -9.27 1.25
CA PHE A 81 8.58 -9.82 2.50
C PHE A 81 9.30 -11.14 2.25
N GLU A 82 8.65 -12.09 1.56
CA GLU A 82 9.25 -13.39 1.23
C GLU A 82 10.55 -13.21 0.45
N LYS A 83 10.54 -12.35 -0.57
CA LYS A 83 11.72 -12.13 -1.42
C LYS A 83 12.88 -11.48 -0.68
N ILE A 84 12.61 -10.49 0.17
CA ILE A 84 13.64 -9.80 0.95
C ILE A 84 14.25 -10.75 1.99
N VAL A 85 13.42 -11.46 2.75
CA VAL A 85 13.87 -12.39 3.79
C VAL A 85 14.68 -13.53 3.19
N ASN A 86 14.25 -14.09 2.06
CA ASN A 86 15.00 -15.15 1.38
C ASN A 86 16.35 -14.67 0.84
N ASN A 87 16.47 -13.40 0.46
CA ASN A 87 17.73 -12.83 -0.02
C ASN A 87 18.71 -12.46 1.11
N ARG A 88 18.24 -12.44 2.37
CA ARG A 88 19.05 -12.23 3.59
C ARG A 88 20.06 -11.06 3.49
N PRO A 89 19.60 -9.84 3.17
CA PRO A 89 20.50 -8.69 3.13
C PRO A 89 21.04 -8.39 4.54
N GLN A 90 22.25 -7.84 4.62
CA GLN A 90 22.81 -7.29 5.85
C GLN A 90 21.98 -6.10 6.35
N ASN A 91 21.49 -5.28 5.43
CA ASN A 91 20.54 -4.21 5.72
C ASN A 91 19.62 -3.98 4.53
N HIS A 92 18.34 -3.75 4.82
CA HIS A 92 17.33 -3.41 3.84
C HIS A 92 16.91 -1.94 4.00
N VAL A 93 16.74 -1.24 2.87
CA VAL A 93 16.27 0.14 2.84
C VAL A 93 14.86 0.18 2.25
N ASP A 94 13.88 0.56 3.05
CA ASP A 94 12.52 0.80 2.56
C ASP A 94 12.30 2.29 2.29
N ILE A 95 11.70 2.60 1.14
CA ILE A 95 11.34 3.97 0.77
C ILE A 95 9.82 4.11 0.74
N GLY A 96 9.27 4.66 1.82
CA GLY A 96 7.87 5.11 1.92
C GLY A 96 6.79 4.03 1.84
N SER A 97 7.11 2.74 2.00
CA SER A 97 6.11 1.67 1.91
C SER A 97 5.17 1.65 3.12
N HIS A 98 4.16 0.79 3.06
CA HIS A 98 3.14 0.69 4.10
C HIS A 98 3.74 0.34 5.49
N HIS A 99 3.44 1.16 6.50
CA HIS A 99 4.00 1.06 7.86
C HIS A 99 3.95 -0.35 8.47
N LYS A 100 2.88 -1.14 8.25
CA LYS A 100 2.79 -2.52 8.79
C LYS A 100 3.82 -3.46 8.15
N PHE A 101 4.03 -3.34 6.84
CA PHE A 101 5.03 -4.13 6.12
C PHE A 101 6.42 -3.86 6.69
N VAL A 102 6.80 -2.58 6.77
CA VAL A 102 8.10 -2.14 7.27
C VAL A 102 8.30 -2.56 8.73
N ALA A 103 7.27 -2.38 9.57
CA ALA A 103 7.31 -2.77 10.97
C ALA A 103 7.56 -4.28 11.15
N LEU A 104 6.83 -5.13 10.40
CA LEU A 104 6.99 -6.58 10.48
C LEU A 104 8.32 -7.05 9.89
N LEU A 105 8.74 -6.48 8.75
CA LEU A 105 10.03 -6.79 8.12
C LEU A 105 11.20 -6.46 9.06
N SER A 106 11.13 -5.33 9.77
CA SER A 106 12.16 -4.91 10.73
C SER A 106 12.39 -5.92 11.87
N LYS A 107 11.44 -6.84 12.13
CA LYS A 107 11.59 -7.87 13.16
C LYS A 107 12.52 -9.00 12.76
N VAL A 108 12.79 -9.16 11.46
CA VAL A 108 13.54 -10.30 10.93
C VAL A 108 14.72 -9.89 10.04
N VAL A 109 14.75 -8.64 9.60
CA VAL A 109 15.83 -8.03 8.80
C VAL A 109 16.13 -6.64 9.37
N PRO A 110 17.40 -6.20 9.46
CA PRO A 110 17.70 -4.80 9.78
C PRO A 110 17.13 -3.88 8.69
N VAL A 111 16.24 -2.96 9.08
CA VAL A 111 15.55 -2.05 8.14
C VAL A 111 15.86 -0.60 8.48
N THR A 112 16.23 0.17 7.45
CA THR A 112 16.17 1.62 7.45
C THR A 112 15.03 2.10 6.56
N MET A 113 14.04 2.77 7.13
CA MET A 113 12.95 3.40 6.38
C MET A 113 13.29 4.86 6.08
N VAL A 114 13.07 5.29 4.83
CA VAL A 114 13.10 6.69 4.41
C VAL A 114 11.70 7.12 3.99
N ASP A 115 11.15 8.13 4.65
CA ASP A 115 9.85 8.72 4.29
C ASP A 115 9.85 10.23 4.63
N ILE A 116 9.08 11.02 3.90
CA ILE A 116 8.84 12.43 4.20
C ILE A 116 8.00 12.60 5.48
N ARG A 117 7.24 11.57 5.88
CA ARG A 117 6.35 11.55 7.04
C ARG A 117 6.87 10.55 8.08
N PRO A 118 7.29 11.03 9.27
CA PRO A 118 7.60 10.15 10.40
C PRO A 118 6.42 9.29 10.83
N LEU A 119 6.71 8.06 11.27
CA LEU A 119 5.73 7.22 11.94
C LEU A 119 5.34 7.84 13.29
N SER A 120 4.05 7.79 13.63
CA SER A 120 3.55 8.28 14.92
C SER A 120 3.85 7.33 16.09
N LEU A 121 4.29 6.11 15.79
CA LEU A 121 4.66 5.08 16.76
C LEU A 121 6.10 4.63 16.47
N PRO A 122 7.05 4.87 17.39
CA PRO A 122 8.43 4.44 17.20
C PRO A 122 8.55 2.92 17.39
N LEU A 123 9.51 2.32 16.69
CA LEU A 123 9.87 0.91 16.82
C LEU A 123 11.38 0.79 16.93
N GLU A 124 11.88 0.18 18.01
CA GLU A 124 13.33 0.02 18.24
C GLU A 124 14.03 -0.75 17.12
N THR A 125 13.32 -1.68 16.49
CA THR A 125 13.84 -2.52 15.40
C THR A 125 13.91 -1.79 14.05
N LEU A 126 13.33 -0.59 13.95
CA LEU A 126 13.23 0.17 12.72
C LEU A 126 14.00 1.48 12.82
N ASN A 127 15.04 1.61 12.02
CA ASN A 127 15.71 2.90 11.87
C ASN A 127 14.91 3.79 10.93
N PHE A 128 14.46 4.96 11.39
CA PHE A 128 13.70 5.90 10.55
C PHE A 128 14.56 7.11 10.18
N LYS A 129 14.60 7.46 8.89
CA LYS A 129 15.20 8.69 8.37
C LYS A 129 14.13 9.51 7.66
N LYS A 130 13.93 10.75 8.10
CA LYS A 130 13.08 11.69 7.36
C LYS A 130 13.82 12.11 6.09
N GLY A 131 13.23 11.88 4.91
CA GLY A 131 13.88 12.19 3.63
C GLY A 131 12.95 12.01 2.44
N SER A 132 13.36 12.56 1.29
CA SER A 132 12.64 12.42 0.03
C SER A 132 13.26 11.33 -0.82
N ILE A 133 12.44 10.55 -1.54
CA ILE A 133 12.92 9.64 -2.59
C ILE A 133 13.62 10.37 -3.74
N LEU A 134 13.48 11.70 -3.83
CA LEU A 134 14.17 12.51 -4.83
C LEU A 134 15.62 12.85 -4.44
N GLU A 135 16.01 12.63 -3.19
CA GLU A 135 17.33 12.91 -2.64
C GLU A 135 17.57 11.97 -1.45
N LEU A 136 17.91 10.72 -1.78
CA LEU A 136 18.12 9.69 -0.79
C LEU A 136 19.46 9.88 -0.07
N PRO A 137 19.52 9.77 1.27
CA PRO A 137 20.72 10.04 2.06
C PRO A 137 21.69 8.85 2.05
N PHE A 138 22.02 8.37 0.86
CA PHE A 138 22.95 7.27 0.60
C PHE A 138 23.85 7.62 -0.58
N GLU A 139 25.08 7.13 -0.52
CA GLU A 139 26.07 7.27 -1.59
C GLU A 139 25.64 6.48 -2.83
N ASP A 140 26.16 6.88 -3.98
CA ASP A 140 26.02 6.12 -5.22
C ASP A 140 26.47 4.67 -5.02
N ASN A 141 25.71 3.72 -5.56
CA ASN A 141 26.07 2.30 -5.56
C ASN A 141 26.36 1.70 -4.17
N SER A 142 25.70 2.19 -3.11
CA SER A 142 26.00 1.77 -1.73
C SER A 142 24.97 0.83 -1.11
N VAL A 143 23.74 0.80 -1.62
CA VAL A 143 22.63 0.07 -1.02
C VAL A 143 22.41 -1.26 -1.73
N GLU A 144 22.32 -2.35 -0.98
CA GLU A 144 22.20 -3.69 -1.56
C GLU A 144 20.78 -4.22 -1.74
N SER A 145 19.84 -3.70 -0.95
CA SER A 145 18.47 -4.17 -0.92
C SER A 145 17.55 -2.99 -0.66
N ILE A 146 16.66 -2.71 -1.60
CA ILE A 146 15.74 -1.57 -1.56
C ILE A 146 14.31 -2.04 -1.83
N SER A 147 13.33 -1.53 -1.08
CA SER A 147 11.92 -1.59 -1.47
C SER A 147 11.34 -0.19 -1.69
N SER A 148 10.45 -0.09 -2.68
CA SER A 148 9.62 1.10 -2.93
C SER A 148 8.28 0.59 -3.44
N LEU A 149 7.36 0.32 -2.52
CA LEU A 149 6.11 -0.40 -2.80
C LEU A 149 4.90 0.54 -2.80
N CYS A 150 4.32 0.77 -3.98
CA CYS A 150 3.25 1.76 -4.20
C CYS A 150 3.63 3.18 -3.71
N VAL A 151 4.76 3.70 -4.17
CA VAL A 151 5.30 5.01 -3.78
C VAL A 151 5.60 5.91 -4.98
N VAL A 152 6.35 5.41 -5.96
CA VAL A 152 6.85 6.18 -7.11
C VAL A 152 5.71 6.80 -7.95
N GLU A 153 4.56 6.15 -8.00
CA GLU A 153 3.39 6.65 -8.70
C GLU A 153 2.81 7.94 -8.12
N HIS A 154 3.12 8.26 -6.87
CA HIS A 154 2.58 9.40 -6.16
C HIS A 154 3.46 10.65 -6.26
N ILE A 155 4.75 10.47 -6.61
CA ILE A 155 5.75 11.53 -6.50
C ILE A 155 5.46 12.66 -7.48
N GLY A 156 5.38 13.89 -6.95
CA GLY A 156 5.11 15.07 -7.75
C GLY A 156 3.63 15.39 -7.94
N LEU A 157 2.72 14.67 -7.26
CA LEU A 157 1.27 14.91 -7.30
C LEU A 157 0.75 15.72 -6.10
N GLY A 158 1.62 16.05 -5.15
CA GLY A 158 1.29 16.87 -3.97
C GLY A 158 0.37 16.19 -2.96
N ARG A 159 0.10 14.89 -3.12
CA ARG A 159 -0.84 14.13 -2.29
C ARG A 159 -0.40 14.08 -0.83
N TYR A 160 0.91 14.02 -0.59
CA TYR A 160 1.48 13.85 0.74
C TYR A 160 2.18 15.10 1.26
N GLY A 161 1.98 16.24 0.58
CA GLY A 161 2.68 17.50 0.85
C GLY A 161 4.05 17.61 0.13
N ASP A 162 4.35 16.67 -0.77
CA ASP A 162 5.49 16.73 -1.68
C ASP A 162 5.33 17.87 -2.72
N PRO A 163 6.43 18.49 -3.21
CA PRO A 163 6.37 19.47 -4.29
C PRO A 163 5.75 18.88 -5.56
N LEU A 164 5.03 19.70 -6.33
CA LEU A 164 4.49 19.27 -7.62
C LEU A 164 5.62 19.09 -8.65
N ASP A 165 5.61 17.95 -9.33
CA ASP A 165 6.58 17.63 -10.38
C ASP A 165 5.99 16.62 -11.38
N PRO A 166 5.73 17.03 -12.64
CA PRO A 166 5.28 16.13 -13.68
C PRO A 166 6.21 14.92 -13.90
N TYR A 167 7.52 15.08 -13.65
CA TYR A 167 8.57 14.07 -13.82
C TYR A 167 9.02 13.43 -12.49
N GLY A 168 8.21 13.57 -11.43
CA GLY A 168 8.54 13.06 -10.11
C GLY A 168 8.81 11.54 -10.09
N SER A 169 8.06 10.76 -10.89
CA SER A 169 8.25 9.31 -10.98
C SER A 169 9.60 8.95 -11.62
N GLU A 170 9.99 9.62 -12.71
CA GLU A 170 11.29 9.42 -13.37
C GLU A 170 12.46 9.78 -12.46
N LYS A 171 12.37 10.91 -11.76
CA LYS A 171 13.41 11.35 -10.83
C LYS A 171 13.55 10.37 -9.66
N ALA A 172 12.44 9.91 -9.10
CA ALA A 172 12.44 8.90 -8.04
C ALA A 172 13.07 7.58 -8.50
N ILE A 173 12.73 7.10 -9.70
CA ILE A 173 13.33 5.87 -10.26
C ILE A 173 14.83 6.05 -10.51
N ASN A 174 15.26 7.21 -11.01
CA ASN A 174 16.68 7.50 -11.20
C ASN A 174 17.45 7.54 -9.87
N GLU A 175 16.85 8.09 -8.82
CA GLU A 175 17.46 8.10 -7.50
C GLU A 175 17.56 6.70 -6.87
N LEU A 176 16.52 5.87 -7.02
CA LEU A 176 16.57 4.45 -6.64
C LEU A 176 17.71 3.72 -7.37
N LYS A 177 17.86 3.95 -8.69
CA LYS A 177 18.96 3.38 -9.49
C LYS A 177 20.32 3.92 -9.05
N ARG A 178 20.43 5.19 -8.68
CA ARG A 178 21.69 5.82 -8.24
C ARG A 178 22.24 5.13 -6.99
N VAL A 179 21.42 4.98 -5.96
CA VAL A 179 21.87 4.45 -4.66
C VAL A 179 22.03 2.92 -4.66
N LEU A 180 21.30 2.20 -5.51
CA LEU A 180 21.38 0.74 -5.60
C LEU A 180 22.77 0.33 -6.13
N LYS A 181 23.45 -0.57 -5.42
CA LYS A 181 24.76 -1.10 -5.83
C LYS A 181 24.63 -2.10 -6.99
N PRO A 182 25.66 -2.27 -7.84
CA PRO A 182 25.71 -3.38 -8.80
C PRO A 182 25.47 -4.74 -8.12
N GLY A 183 24.61 -5.56 -8.71
CA GLY A 183 24.13 -6.82 -8.12
C GLY A 183 23.10 -6.66 -6.99
N GLY A 184 22.81 -5.43 -6.54
CA GLY A 184 21.80 -5.11 -5.55
C GLY A 184 20.37 -5.33 -6.07
N HIS A 185 19.45 -5.59 -5.15
CA HIS A 185 18.05 -5.89 -5.45
C HIS A 185 17.11 -4.73 -5.10
N LEU A 186 16.23 -4.40 -6.04
CA LEU A 186 15.11 -3.49 -5.88
C LEU A 186 13.79 -4.27 -5.96
N TYR A 187 12.96 -4.14 -4.94
CA TYR A 187 11.58 -4.64 -4.88
C TYR A 187 10.64 -3.47 -5.12
N PHE A 188 10.05 -3.43 -6.31
CA PHE A 188 9.33 -2.27 -6.81
C PHE A 188 7.89 -2.63 -7.14
N SER A 189 6.95 -1.76 -6.78
CA SER A 189 5.57 -1.91 -7.25
C SER A 189 4.95 -0.57 -7.62
N VAL A 190 4.13 -0.61 -8.68
CA VAL A 190 3.38 0.53 -9.19
C VAL A 190 2.08 0.08 -9.87
N PRO A 191 1.08 0.96 -10.00
CA PRO A 191 -0.09 0.69 -10.79
C PRO A 191 0.25 0.48 -12.27
N VAL A 192 -0.36 -0.54 -12.87
CA VAL A 192 -0.26 -0.86 -14.30
C VAL A 192 -1.65 -0.78 -14.94
N LEU A 193 -1.72 -0.17 -16.11
CA LEU A 193 -2.97 -0.05 -16.89
C LEU A 193 -2.67 0.31 -18.34
N GLY A 194 -3.21 -0.47 -19.28
CA GLY A 194 -3.17 -0.14 -20.70
C GLY A 194 -1.75 -0.11 -21.29
N ASN A 195 -1.64 0.54 -22.44
CA ASN A 195 -0.39 0.63 -23.21
C ASN A 195 0.31 2.00 -23.08
N LYS A 196 -0.20 2.90 -22.22
CA LYS A 196 0.33 4.24 -22.02
C LYS A 196 0.34 4.58 -20.53
N ASN A 197 1.24 5.47 -20.14
CA ASN A 197 1.23 6.03 -18.80
C ASN A 197 0.02 6.97 -18.64
N ILE A 198 -0.70 6.87 -17.53
CA ILE A 198 -1.90 7.66 -17.25
C ILE A 198 -1.73 8.35 -15.91
N THR A 199 -2.06 9.64 -15.83
CA THR A 199 -2.05 10.39 -14.57
C THR A 199 -3.46 10.50 -14.02
N PHE A 200 -3.69 9.89 -12.87
CA PHE A 200 -4.86 10.13 -12.02
C PHE A 200 -4.49 11.21 -11.02
N PHE A 201 -4.62 12.48 -11.43
CA PHE A 201 -4.08 13.63 -10.69
C PHE A 201 -4.45 13.60 -9.21
N ASN A 202 -3.46 13.93 -8.37
CA ASN A 202 -3.47 13.83 -6.90
C ASN A 202 -3.64 12.41 -6.31
N ALA A 203 -4.07 11.41 -7.08
CA ALA A 203 -4.18 10.02 -6.61
C ALA A 203 -2.90 9.23 -6.88
N HIS A 204 -2.56 9.00 -8.16
CA HIS A 204 -1.40 8.21 -8.60
C HIS A 204 -1.19 8.32 -10.13
N ARG A 205 -0.06 7.81 -10.62
CA ARG A 205 0.13 7.45 -12.03
C ARG A 205 0.03 5.94 -12.23
N SER A 206 -0.45 5.51 -13.39
CA SER A 206 -0.27 4.13 -13.85
C SER A 206 0.71 4.10 -15.01
N PHE A 207 1.42 2.99 -15.14
CA PHE A 207 2.49 2.81 -16.12
C PHE A 207 2.15 1.68 -17.08
N SER A 208 2.65 1.78 -18.32
CA SER A 208 2.63 0.63 -19.23
C SER A 208 3.84 -0.28 -18.96
N GLU A 209 3.68 -1.59 -19.17
CA GLU A 209 4.79 -2.54 -19.07
C GLU A 209 5.95 -2.19 -19.99
N THR A 210 5.66 -1.68 -21.19
CA THR A 210 6.68 -1.21 -22.12
C THR A 210 7.53 -0.11 -21.50
N TYR A 211 6.89 0.87 -20.85
CA TYR A 211 7.61 1.96 -20.18
C TYR A 211 8.47 1.45 -19.01
N ILE A 212 7.94 0.53 -18.19
CA ILE A 212 8.72 -0.08 -17.08
C ILE A 212 9.95 -0.83 -17.61
N LYS A 213 9.80 -1.62 -18.68
CA LYS A 213 10.94 -2.29 -19.33
C LYS A 213 11.97 -1.29 -19.87
N THR A 214 11.52 -0.17 -20.46
CA THR A 214 12.41 0.86 -20.98
C THR A 214 13.18 1.58 -19.87
N ILE A 215 12.52 2.00 -18.79
CA ILE A 215 13.17 2.80 -17.74
C ILE A 215 14.15 1.98 -16.88
N PHE A 216 14.00 0.65 -16.88
CA PHE A 216 14.90 -0.32 -16.25
C PHE A 216 15.72 -1.13 -17.26
N ALA A 217 15.94 -0.63 -18.49
CA ALA A 217 16.68 -1.37 -19.52
C ALA A 217 18.15 -1.69 -19.14
N GLU A 218 18.74 -0.92 -18.23
CA GLU A 218 20.09 -1.13 -17.67
C GLU A 218 20.09 -2.03 -16.41
N CYS A 219 18.97 -2.71 -16.15
CA CYS A 219 18.81 -3.61 -15.02
C CYS A 219 18.24 -4.95 -15.50
N ASN A 220 18.44 -6.00 -14.69
CA ASN A 220 17.81 -7.29 -14.89
C ASN A 220 16.48 -7.35 -14.14
N ILE A 221 15.36 -7.48 -14.85
CA ILE A 221 14.08 -7.80 -14.22
C ILE A 221 14.03 -9.32 -14.01
N LEU A 222 14.22 -9.75 -12.76
CA LEU A 222 14.30 -11.16 -12.37
C LEU A 222 12.91 -11.80 -12.25
N GLU A 223 11.92 -11.05 -11.77
CA GLU A 223 10.55 -11.53 -11.61
C GLU A 223 9.54 -10.41 -11.86
N LYS A 224 8.37 -10.79 -12.40
CA LYS A 224 7.19 -9.94 -12.50
C LYS A 224 5.95 -10.67 -11.98
N LYS A 225 5.15 -9.98 -11.18
CA LYS A 225 3.85 -10.43 -10.68
C LYS A 225 2.83 -9.31 -10.83
N TYR A 226 1.56 -9.66 -10.83
CA TYR A 226 0.46 -8.73 -11.00
C TYR A 226 -0.68 -9.03 -10.03
N ILE A 227 -1.31 -7.96 -9.54
CA ILE A 227 -2.51 -8.02 -8.71
C ILE A 227 -3.65 -7.31 -9.47
N TYR A 228 -4.68 -8.07 -9.87
CA TYR A 228 -5.88 -7.55 -10.53
C TYR A 228 -7.11 -7.86 -9.67
N GLY A 229 -7.57 -6.86 -8.91
CA GLY A 229 -8.61 -7.09 -7.90
C GLY A 229 -8.14 -8.12 -6.88
N ARG A 230 -8.78 -9.30 -6.83
CA ARG A 230 -8.40 -10.41 -5.92
C ARG A 230 -7.49 -11.45 -6.58
N THR A 231 -7.10 -11.26 -7.84
CA THR A 231 -6.27 -12.22 -8.59
C THR A 231 -4.79 -11.85 -8.49
N TYR A 232 -3.97 -12.80 -8.03
CA TYR A 232 -2.51 -12.72 -8.05
C TYR A 232 -1.96 -13.64 -9.14
N THR A 233 -1.17 -13.10 -10.08
CA THR A 233 -0.77 -13.81 -11.31
C THR A 233 0.61 -13.37 -11.84
N ASN A 234 1.18 -14.16 -12.75
CA ASN A 234 2.40 -13.80 -13.48
C ASN A 234 2.10 -13.20 -14.87
N GLN A 235 0.82 -13.13 -15.24
CA GLN A 235 0.38 -12.68 -16.56
C GLN A 235 -0.19 -11.26 -16.48
N GLU A 236 0.33 -10.37 -17.32
CA GLU A 236 -0.19 -9.02 -17.51
C GLU A 236 -1.60 -9.07 -18.15
N GLN A 237 -2.49 -8.20 -17.69
CA GLN A 237 -3.83 -7.96 -18.26
C GLN A 237 -3.96 -6.48 -18.63
N ASN A 238 -3.68 -6.15 -19.90
CA ASN A 238 -3.57 -4.75 -20.36
C ASN A 238 -4.89 -3.97 -20.27
N ASP A 239 -6.03 -4.66 -20.29
CA ASP A 239 -7.37 -4.09 -20.24
C ASP A 239 -7.85 -3.80 -18.81
N LYS A 240 -7.07 -4.16 -17.78
CA LYS A 240 -7.44 -4.00 -16.37
C LYS A 240 -6.43 -3.15 -15.61
N PHE A 241 -6.95 -2.37 -14.68
CA PHE A 241 -6.13 -1.70 -13.68
C PHE A 241 -5.66 -2.74 -12.67
N GLY A 242 -4.35 -2.79 -12.43
CA GLY A 242 -3.76 -3.65 -11.42
C GLY A 242 -2.49 -3.03 -10.85
N ILE A 243 -1.82 -3.78 -9.98
CA ILE A 243 -0.50 -3.42 -9.46
C ILE A 243 0.52 -4.41 -10.03
N GLY A 244 1.56 -3.88 -10.67
CA GLY A 244 2.73 -4.66 -11.08
C GLY A 244 3.75 -4.72 -9.95
N LEU A 245 4.32 -5.90 -9.72
CA LEU A 245 5.39 -6.15 -8.75
C LEU A 245 6.62 -6.63 -9.52
N TYR A 246 7.78 -6.03 -9.25
CA TYR A 246 9.01 -6.25 -10.01
C TYR A 246 10.17 -6.49 -9.05
N GLN A 247 10.81 -7.65 -9.16
CA GLN A 247 12.13 -7.88 -8.56
C GLN A 247 13.18 -7.51 -9.60
N ILE A 248 13.94 -6.45 -9.34
CA ILE A 248 14.90 -5.87 -10.25
C ILE A 248 16.29 -6.00 -9.63
N GLN A 249 17.29 -6.35 -10.42
CA GLN A 249 18.69 -6.37 -10.02
C GLN A 249 19.50 -5.42 -10.90
N LYS A 250 20.32 -4.57 -10.28
CA LYS A 250 21.21 -3.70 -11.04
C LYS A 250 22.37 -4.49 -11.63
N LEU A 251 22.73 -4.18 -12.88
CA LEU A 251 23.90 -4.74 -13.57
C LEU A 251 25.22 -4.28 -12.94
#